data_AF-A0A1I7UTP9-F1
#
_entry.id   AF-A0A1I7UTP9-F1
#
_cell.length_a   1.000
_cell.length_b   1.000
_cell.length_c   1.000
_cell.angle_alpha   90.00
_cell.angle_beta   90.00
_cell.angle_gamma   90.00
#
_symmetry.space_group_name_H-M   'P 1'
#
loop_
_entity.id
_entity.type
_entity.pdbx_description
1 polymer ?
#
loop_
_entity_poly.entity_id
_entity_poly.type
_entity_poly.pdbx_seq_one_letter_code
_entity_poly.pdbx_strand_id
1 'polypeptide(L)'
;MNFTEQFLISLMSKRARNTLKLTSVLSHFTLNFDYDFSIYLHHYWQNPQTVKTEESCCIGGKEMRLKFRPNTVILQEQSVEKRILLTNHVLDTFKKPIISLEFSDPTLPSTALEIMKMINKRQPCIKSFTYHINSPSSEFIPRIMDECTEVTDSISIYSLFPDDFVYTPSRPFRAD
;
A
#
# COMPACT_ATOMS: atom_id res chain seq x y z
N MET A 1 -13.57 -14.54 10.73
CA MET A 1 -13.97 -13.23 10.19
C MET A 1 -13.06 -12.91 9.03
N ASN A 2 -13.61 -12.78 7.82
CA ASN A 2 -12.81 -12.48 6.62
C ASN A 2 -12.32 -11.02 6.64
N PHE A 3 -11.42 -10.66 5.71
CA PHE A 3 -10.86 -9.31 5.63
C PHE A 3 -11.94 -8.24 5.48
N THR A 4 -12.90 -8.48 4.58
CA THR A 4 -14.01 -7.54 4.32
C THR A 4 -14.79 -7.21 5.59
N GLU A 5 -15.17 -8.24 6.35
CA GLU A 5 -15.89 -8.06 7.63
C GLU A 5 -15.06 -7.26 8.64
N GLN A 6 -13.78 -7.58 8.78
CA GLN A 6 -12.87 -6.82 9.66
C GLN A 6 -12.76 -5.37 9.22
N PHE A 7 -12.63 -5.12 7.92
CA PHE A 7 -12.52 -3.78 7.38
C PHE A 7 -13.83 -3.00 7.61
N LEU A 8 -14.99 -3.57 7.31
CA LEU A 8 -16.28 -2.92 7.55
C LEU A 8 -16.48 -2.60 9.04
N ILE A 9 -16.14 -3.52 9.94
CA ILE A 9 -16.16 -3.27 11.39
C ILE A 9 -15.24 -2.10 11.76
N SER A 10 -14.08 -1.96 11.11
CA SER A 10 -13.17 -0.84 11.36
C SER A 10 -13.77 0.53 11.01
N LEU A 11 -14.74 0.57 10.08
CA LEU A 11 -15.43 1.80 9.69
C LEU A 11 -16.49 2.23 10.72
N MET A 12 -17.04 1.29 11.50
CA MET A 12 -18.20 1.56 12.35
C MET A 12 -17.92 2.50 13.52
N SER A 13 -16.81 2.32 14.25
CA SER A 13 -16.51 3.16 15.42
C SER A 13 -15.04 3.10 15.85
N LYS A 14 -14.61 4.09 16.64
CA LYS A 14 -13.30 4.07 17.30
C LYS A 14 -13.12 2.85 18.21
N ARG A 15 -14.19 2.44 18.91
CA ARG A 15 -14.18 1.23 19.76
C ARG A 15 -13.90 -0.02 18.93
N ALA A 16 -14.60 -0.17 17.81
CA ALA A 16 -14.42 -1.30 16.91
C ALA A 16 -12.98 -1.38 16.37
N ARG A 17 -12.40 -0.25 15.94
CA ARG A 17 -10.99 -0.17 15.53
C ARG A 17 -10.04 -0.59 16.64
N ASN A 18 -10.23 -0.10 17.86
CA ASN A 18 -9.38 -0.47 18.99
C ASN A 18 -9.47 -1.97 19.29
N THR A 19 -10.66 -2.55 19.21
CA THR A 19 -10.84 -4.00 19.37
C THR A 19 -10.08 -4.75 18.28
N LEU A 20 -10.19 -4.35 17.00
CA LEU A 20 -9.45 -4.97 15.90
C LEU A 20 -7.93 -4.84 16.09
N LYS A 21 -7.43 -3.68 16.53
CA LYS A 21 -6.00 -3.50 16.82
C LYS A 21 -5.46 -4.44 17.90
N LEU A 22 -6.31 -4.90 18.81
CA LEU A 22 -5.93 -5.84 19.87
C LEU A 22 -6.11 -7.31 19.46
N THR A 23 -7.17 -7.59 18.71
CA THR A 23 -7.66 -8.96 18.43
C THR A 23 -7.35 -9.45 17.02
N SER A 24 -7.01 -8.57 16.08
CA SER A 24 -6.63 -8.97 14.73
C SER A 24 -5.36 -9.81 14.76
N VAL A 25 -5.39 -10.88 13.97
CA VAL A 25 -4.20 -11.67 13.65
C VAL A 25 -3.25 -10.77 12.83
N LEU A 26 -1.95 -11.06 12.91
CA LEU A 26 -0.98 -10.42 12.03
C LEU A 26 -1.41 -10.65 10.58
N SER A 27 -1.69 -9.55 9.88
CA SER A 27 -2.18 -9.57 8.51
C SER A 27 -1.08 -9.07 7.59
N HIS A 28 -0.91 -9.78 6.46
CA HIS A 28 -0.10 -9.32 5.35
C HIS A 28 -1.00 -8.64 4.33
N PHE A 29 -0.79 -7.34 4.15
CA PHE A 29 -1.51 -6.54 3.16
C PHE A 29 -0.63 -6.26 1.95
N THR A 30 -1.21 -6.29 0.76
CA THR A 30 -0.61 -5.69 -0.44
C THR A 30 -1.38 -4.41 -0.77
N LEU A 31 -0.67 -3.28 -0.83
CA LEU A 31 -1.22 -2.00 -1.25
C LEU A 31 -0.79 -1.78 -2.71
N ASN A 32 -1.75 -1.85 -3.63
CA ASN A 32 -1.51 -1.66 -5.05
C ASN A 32 -1.98 -0.26 -5.48
N PHE A 33 -1.03 0.54 -5.94
CA PHE A 33 -1.18 1.90 -6.45
C PHE A 33 -1.11 1.86 -7.98
N ASP A 34 -2.25 1.55 -8.59
CA ASP A 34 -2.45 1.51 -10.04
C ASP A 34 -3.51 2.57 -10.43
N TYR A 35 -4.22 2.35 -11.54
CA TYR A 35 -5.38 3.13 -11.95
C TYR A 35 -6.43 3.25 -10.84
N ASP A 36 -6.74 2.12 -10.20
CA ASP A 36 -7.49 2.06 -8.94
C ASP A 36 -6.52 1.77 -7.78
N PHE A 37 -6.87 2.24 -6.57
CA PHE A 37 -6.10 1.87 -5.38
C PHE A 37 -6.75 0.67 -4.69
N SER A 38 -6.00 -0.44 -4.60
CA SER A 38 -6.51 -1.71 -4.10
C SER A 38 -5.70 -2.21 -2.92
N ILE A 39 -6.39 -2.76 -1.92
CA ILE A 39 -5.80 -3.35 -0.72
C ILE A 39 -6.19 -4.82 -0.70
N TYR A 40 -5.20 -5.70 -0.73
CA TYR A 40 -5.38 -7.15 -0.71
C TYR A 40 -4.96 -7.72 0.64
N LEU A 41 -5.72 -8.67 1.17
CA LEU A 41 -5.25 -9.54 2.23
C LEU A 41 -4.57 -10.77 1.57
N HIS A 42 -3.25 -10.88 1.76
CA HIS A 42 -2.38 -11.94 1.22
C HIS A 42 -2.15 -11.90 -0.30
N HIS A 43 -1.01 -12.45 -0.76
CA HIS A 43 -0.50 -12.32 -2.14
C HIS A 43 -1.21 -13.22 -3.17
N TYR A 44 -2.44 -13.66 -2.90
CA TYR A 44 -3.12 -14.58 -3.78
C TYR A 44 -3.96 -13.83 -4.82
N TRP A 45 -3.48 -13.88 -6.06
CA TRP A 45 -4.22 -13.59 -7.28
C TRP A 45 -5.30 -14.65 -7.51
N GLN A 46 -6.17 -14.87 -6.53
CA GLN A 46 -7.34 -15.71 -6.75
C GLN A 46 -8.34 -14.93 -7.59
N ASN A 47 -8.95 -15.65 -8.54
CA ASN A 47 -9.89 -15.20 -9.56
C ASN A 47 -10.74 -13.98 -9.15
N PRO A 48 -11.06 -13.08 -10.10
CA PRO A 48 -11.97 -11.97 -9.85
C PRO A 48 -13.31 -12.49 -9.35
N GLN A 49 -13.47 -12.53 -8.03
CA GLN A 49 -14.74 -12.82 -7.41
C GLN A 49 -15.62 -11.57 -7.58
N THR A 50 -16.88 -11.81 -7.91
CA THR A 50 -17.91 -10.79 -8.08
C THR A 50 -17.88 -9.82 -6.90
N VAL A 51 -17.99 -8.52 -7.20
CA VAL A 51 -18.10 -7.47 -6.18
C VAL A 51 -19.25 -7.84 -5.26
N LYS A 52 -18.96 -7.97 -3.97
CA LYS A 52 -19.99 -8.29 -2.98
C LYS A 52 -20.81 -7.07 -2.64
N THR A 53 -20.16 -5.91 -2.52
CA THR A 53 -20.79 -4.69 -2.02
C THR A 53 -20.01 -3.46 -2.48
N GLU A 54 -20.72 -2.36 -2.76
CA GLU A 54 -20.16 -1.02 -2.94
C GLU A 54 -20.75 -0.14 -1.83
N GLU A 55 -19.90 0.56 -1.07
CA GLU A 55 -20.34 1.43 0.02
C GLU A 55 -19.58 2.76 0.00
N SER A 56 -20.27 3.84 0.34
CA SER A 56 -19.66 5.13 0.65
C SER A 56 -19.39 5.21 2.16
N CYS A 57 -18.19 5.65 2.54
CA CYS A 57 -17.81 5.85 3.94
C CYS A 57 -16.98 7.12 4.14
N CYS A 58 -16.87 7.59 5.38
CA CYS A 58 -16.05 8.76 5.73
C CYS A 58 -14.79 8.33 6.48
N ILE A 59 -13.62 8.53 5.87
CA ILE A 59 -12.32 8.29 6.50
C ILE A 59 -11.56 9.61 6.55
N GLY A 60 -11.12 10.01 7.74
CA GLY A 60 -10.42 11.30 7.94
C GLY A 60 -11.28 12.52 7.55
N GLY A 61 -12.61 12.42 7.63
CA GLY A 61 -13.53 13.48 7.22
C GLY A 61 -13.76 13.57 5.70
N LYS A 62 -13.17 12.66 4.91
CA LYS A 62 -13.39 12.58 3.46
C LYS A 62 -14.30 11.42 3.11
N GLU A 63 -15.31 11.70 2.31
CA GLU A 63 -16.14 10.67 1.69
C GLU A 63 -15.31 9.87 0.70
N MET A 64 -15.41 8.55 0.74
CA MET A 64 -14.72 7.60 -0.13
C MET A 64 -15.70 6.54 -0.61
N ARG A 65 -15.61 6.18 -1.89
CA ARG A 65 -16.38 5.08 -2.49
C ARG A 65 -15.53 3.82 -2.56
N LEU A 66 -15.94 2.81 -1.79
CA LEU A 66 -15.21 1.57 -1.66
C LEU A 66 -15.99 0.42 -2.28
N LYS A 67 -15.28 -0.42 -3.05
CA LYS A 67 -15.76 -1.72 -3.52
C LYS A 67 -15.13 -2.83 -2.70
N PHE A 68 -15.97 -3.75 -2.25
CA PHE A 68 -15.58 -4.87 -1.42
C PHE A 68 -15.65 -6.19 -2.18
N ARG A 69 -14.56 -6.95 -2.11
CA ARG A 69 -14.45 -8.36 -2.50
C ARG A 69 -13.90 -9.14 -1.29
N PRO A 70 -14.06 -10.48 -1.23
CA PRO A 70 -13.76 -11.26 -0.02
C PRO A 70 -12.36 -11.05 0.61
N ASN A 71 -11.36 -10.66 -0.19
CA ASN A 71 -10.02 -10.31 0.28
C ASN A 71 -9.49 -9.00 -0.32
N THR A 72 -10.38 -8.12 -0.82
CA THR A 72 -9.96 -6.88 -1.47
C THR A 72 -10.88 -5.72 -1.10
N VAL A 73 -10.26 -4.57 -0.82
CA VAL A 73 -10.92 -3.27 -0.74
C VAL A 73 -10.36 -2.41 -1.86
N ILE A 74 -11.23 -1.87 -2.70
CA ILE A 74 -10.84 -1.04 -3.85
C ILE A 74 -11.42 0.36 -3.65
N LEU A 75 -10.58 1.37 -3.66
CA LEU A 75 -10.96 2.77 -3.71
C LEU A 75 -11.24 3.15 -5.17
N GLN A 76 -12.44 3.64 -5.46
CA GLN A 76 -12.88 3.97 -6.81
C GLN A 76 -12.45 5.37 -7.28
N GLU A 77 -11.72 6.11 -6.46
CA GLU A 77 -11.26 7.46 -6.76
C GLU A 77 -9.75 7.54 -6.99
N GLN A 78 -9.36 8.38 -7.96
CA GLN A 78 -7.95 8.63 -8.31
C GLN A 78 -7.27 9.70 -7.44
N SER A 79 -7.85 10.06 -6.29
CA SER A 79 -7.26 11.06 -5.41
C SER A 79 -6.11 10.48 -4.58
N VAL A 80 -4.89 10.97 -4.81
CA VAL A 80 -3.70 10.62 -4.02
C VAL A 80 -3.94 10.78 -2.52
N GLU A 81 -4.58 11.88 -2.13
CA GLU A 81 -4.91 12.15 -0.73
C GLU A 81 -5.84 11.09 -0.13
N LYS A 82 -6.87 10.65 -0.87
CA LYS A 82 -7.76 9.57 -0.42
C LYS A 82 -7.01 8.24 -0.30
N ARG A 83 -6.11 7.92 -1.25
CA ARG A 83 -5.25 6.73 -1.19
C ARG A 83 -4.36 6.73 0.06
N ILE A 84 -3.77 7.89 0.37
CA ILE A 84 -2.97 8.11 1.58
C ILE A 84 -3.82 7.94 2.85
N LEU A 85 -4.99 8.57 2.92
CA LEU A 85 -5.89 8.47 4.06
C LEU A 85 -6.34 7.03 4.32
N LEU A 86 -6.69 6.30 3.25
CA LEU A 86 -7.10 4.90 3.34
C LEU A 86 -5.93 3.98 3.75
N THR A 87 -4.73 4.22 3.22
CA THR A 87 -3.50 3.54 3.66
C THR A 87 -3.27 3.72 5.15
N ASN A 88 -3.35 4.97 5.63
CA ASN A 88 -3.18 5.29 7.04
C ASN A 88 -4.24 4.62 7.92
N HIS A 89 -5.49 4.59 7.48
CA HIS A 89 -6.56 3.90 8.17
C HIS A 89 -6.25 2.41 8.38
N VAL A 90 -5.73 1.72 7.37
CA VAL A 90 -5.31 0.32 7.48
C VAL A 90 -4.15 0.16 8.47
N LEU A 91 -3.11 0.98 8.34
CA LEU A 91 -1.94 0.92 9.23
C LEU A 91 -2.28 1.20 10.70
N ASP A 92 -3.27 2.06 10.96
CA ASP A 92 -3.70 2.42 12.31
C ASP A 92 -4.68 1.41 12.93
N THR A 93 -5.41 0.68 12.09
CA THR A 93 -6.47 -0.25 12.48
C THR A 93 -5.92 -1.64 12.81
N PHE A 94 -5.04 -2.18 11.97
CA PHE A 94 -4.60 -3.56 12.10
C PHE A 94 -3.34 -3.67 12.95
N LYS A 95 -3.22 -4.77 13.71
CA LYS A 95 -2.08 -4.97 14.60
C LYS A 95 -0.84 -5.33 13.79
N LYS A 96 0.20 -4.49 13.86
CA LYS A 96 1.53 -4.75 13.26
C LYS A 96 1.42 -5.32 11.83
N PRO A 97 0.78 -4.59 10.90
CA PRO A 97 0.59 -5.08 9.56
C PRO A 97 1.95 -5.31 8.91
N ILE A 98 2.09 -6.45 8.24
CA ILE A 98 3.14 -6.67 7.25
C ILE A 98 2.60 -6.11 5.95
N ILE A 99 3.35 -5.25 5.26
CA ILE A 99 2.88 -4.62 4.03
C ILE A 99 3.79 -4.91 2.86
N SER A 100 3.18 -5.17 1.72
CA SER A 100 3.81 -5.15 0.40
C SER A 100 3.27 -3.97 -0.37
N LEU A 101 4.14 -3.26 -1.08
CA LEU A 101 3.79 -2.08 -1.85
C LEU A 101 4.01 -2.38 -3.32
N GLU A 102 3.01 -2.10 -4.13
CA GLU A 102 3.06 -2.25 -5.58
C GLU A 102 2.63 -0.93 -6.20
N PHE A 103 3.48 -0.39 -7.07
CA PHE A 103 3.22 0.83 -7.82
C PHE A 103 3.26 0.50 -9.30
N SER A 104 2.26 0.97 -10.03
CA SER A 104 2.15 0.80 -11.48
C SER A 104 1.77 2.11 -12.15
N ASP A 105 2.06 2.21 -13.45
CA ASP A 105 1.61 3.29 -14.34
C ASP A 105 0.07 3.44 -14.22
N PRO A 106 -0.49 4.63 -13.89
CA PRO A 106 0.09 5.96 -14.01
C PRO A 106 0.64 6.61 -12.74
N THR A 107 1.03 5.85 -11.72
CA THR A 107 1.58 6.44 -10.50
C THR A 107 2.91 7.15 -10.76
N LEU A 108 2.92 8.47 -10.55
CA LEU A 108 4.10 9.31 -10.73
C LEU A 108 5.22 8.96 -9.72
N PRO A 109 6.49 9.09 -10.12
CA PRO A 109 7.62 8.78 -9.23
C PRO A 109 7.66 9.63 -7.96
N SER A 110 7.25 10.90 -8.08
CA SER A 110 7.13 11.82 -6.94
C SER A 110 6.08 11.34 -5.93
N THR A 111 4.95 10.81 -6.41
CA THR A 111 3.89 10.25 -5.57
C THR A 111 4.34 8.97 -4.87
N ALA A 112 5.01 8.08 -5.58
CA ALA A 112 5.59 6.87 -4.97
C ALA A 112 6.58 7.22 -3.85
N LEU A 113 7.47 8.19 -4.09
CA LEU A 113 8.42 8.68 -3.09
C LEU A 113 7.74 9.29 -1.86
N GLU A 114 6.68 10.09 -2.06
CA GLU A 114 5.93 10.70 -0.95
C GLU A 114 5.24 9.65 -0.08
N ILE A 115 4.61 8.65 -0.72
CA ILE A 115 3.98 7.52 -0.02
C ILE A 115 5.02 6.72 0.74
N MET A 116 6.18 6.42 0.14
CA MET A 116 7.27 5.72 0.83
C MET A 116 7.74 6.48 2.07
N LYS A 117 7.99 7.78 1.96
CA LYS A 117 8.35 8.62 3.11
C LYS A 117 7.30 8.60 4.21
N MET A 118 6.02 8.64 3.84
CA MET A 118 4.93 8.58 4.81
C MET A 118 4.89 7.22 5.53
N ILE A 119 5.04 6.12 4.78
CA ILE A 119 5.03 4.77 5.32
C ILE A 119 6.24 4.57 6.25
N ASN A 120 7.43 4.93 5.82
CA ASN A 120 8.67 4.78 6.59
C ASN A 120 8.63 5.50 7.93
N LYS A 121 8.04 6.70 7.99
CA LYS A 121 7.84 7.44 9.25
C LYS A 121 7.05 6.65 10.30
N ARG A 122 6.18 5.72 9.87
CA ARG A 122 5.38 4.87 10.74
C ARG A 122 6.06 3.55 11.12
N GLN A 123 7.24 3.28 10.55
CA GLN A 123 8.03 2.06 10.75
C GLN A 123 7.23 0.73 10.66
N PRO A 124 6.39 0.53 9.63
CA PRO A 124 5.75 -0.77 9.43
C PRO A 124 6.78 -1.82 8.98
N CYS A 125 6.41 -3.09 9.09
CA CYS A 125 7.18 -4.18 8.50
C CYS A 125 6.90 -4.21 7.00
N ILE A 126 7.78 -3.63 6.18
CA ILE A 126 7.64 -3.67 4.72
C ILE A 126 8.29 -4.95 4.21
N LYS A 127 7.47 -5.89 3.71
CA LYS A 127 7.95 -7.16 3.17
C LYS A 127 8.53 -7.00 1.79
N SER A 128 7.86 -6.25 0.92
CA SER A 128 8.32 -6.04 -0.44
C SER A 128 7.87 -4.71 -1.00
N PHE A 129 8.67 -4.18 -1.91
CA PHE A 129 8.37 -3.02 -2.73
C PHE A 129 8.56 -3.39 -4.20
N THR A 130 7.52 -3.15 -5.00
CA THR A 130 7.54 -3.33 -6.45
C THR A 130 7.13 -2.03 -7.13
N TYR A 131 7.90 -1.58 -8.12
CA TYR A 131 7.53 -0.41 -8.93
C TYR A 131 7.71 -0.69 -10.42
N HIS A 132 6.61 -0.65 -11.17
CA HIS A 132 6.57 -0.65 -12.62
C HIS A 132 6.52 0.80 -13.11
N ILE A 133 7.56 1.21 -13.84
CA ILE A 133 7.70 2.58 -14.31
C ILE A 133 8.10 2.64 -15.78
N ASN A 134 7.20 3.24 -16.56
CA ASN A 134 7.37 3.41 -18.02
C ASN A 134 7.93 4.79 -18.40
N SER A 135 8.20 5.68 -17.42
CA SER A 135 8.62 7.05 -17.65
C SER A 135 10.06 7.34 -17.19
N PRO A 136 10.74 8.34 -17.80
CA PRO A 136 12.04 8.78 -17.34
C PRO A 136 11.98 9.24 -15.88
N SER A 137 12.79 8.64 -15.03
CA SER A 137 12.71 8.81 -13.58
C SER A 137 14.06 8.62 -12.88
N SER A 138 15.14 8.84 -13.63
CA SER A 138 16.52 8.65 -13.17
C SER A 138 16.84 9.41 -11.86
N GLU A 139 16.18 10.54 -11.59
CA GLU A 139 16.35 11.27 -10.33
C GLU A 139 15.54 10.71 -9.15
N PHE A 140 14.43 10.01 -9.41
CA PHE A 140 13.52 9.52 -8.38
C PHE A 140 13.87 8.11 -7.93
N ILE A 141 14.31 7.24 -8.86
CA ILE A 141 14.61 5.85 -8.55
C ILE A 141 15.66 5.72 -7.44
N PRO A 142 16.83 6.40 -7.48
CA PRO A 142 17.78 6.36 -6.38
C PRO A 142 17.18 6.79 -5.04
N ARG A 143 16.33 7.84 -5.04
CA ARG A 143 15.70 8.35 -3.82
C ARG A 143 14.66 7.39 -3.26
N ILE A 144 13.88 6.73 -4.12
CA ILE A 144 12.94 5.68 -3.71
C ILE A 144 13.70 4.49 -3.14
N MET A 145 14.78 4.07 -3.79
CA MET A 145 15.65 2.99 -3.30
C MET A 145 16.23 3.32 -1.93
N ASP A 146 16.74 4.53 -1.72
CA ASP A 146 17.27 4.98 -0.43
C ASP A 146 16.21 4.90 0.69
N GLU A 147 14.95 5.24 0.40
CA GLU A 147 13.84 5.07 1.33
C GLU A 147 13.53 3.59 1.60
N CYS A 148 13.86 2.66 0.71
CA CYS A 148 13.56 1.23 0.89
C CYS A 148 14.68 0.43 1.59
N THR A 149 15.94 0.88 1.47
CA THR A 149 17.17 0.07 1.67
C THR A 149 17.31 -0.58 3.06
N GLU A 150 16.75 0.03 4.10
CA GLU A 150 16.87 -0.45 5.50
C GLU A 150 15.57 -1.05 6.07
N VAL A 151 14.44 -0.86 5.37
CA VAL A 151 13.09 -1.08 5.90
C VAL A 151 12.31 -2.16 5.14
N THR A 152 12.82 -2.58 3.98
CA THR A 152 12.16 -3.50 3.07
C THR A 152 12.99 -4.76 2.84
N ASP A 153 12.38 -5.95 2.92
CA ASP A 153 13.11 -7.22 2.70
C ASP A 153 13.42 -7.48 1.22
N SER A 154 12.62 -6.95 0.29
CA SER A 154 12.80 -7.16 -1.16
C SER A 154 12.35 -5.94 -1.97
N ILE A 155 13.16 -5.52 -2.93
CA ILE A 155 12.88 -4.37 -3.79
C ILE A 155 13.01 -4.80 -5.26
N SER A 156 11.96 -4.53 -6.05
CA SER A 156 11.91 -4.81 -7.48
C SER A 156 11.48 -3.55 -8.23
N ILE A 157 12.32 -3.05 -9.14
CA ILE A 157 11.97 -1.92 -10.01
C ILE A 157 12.05 -2.39 -11.46
N TYR A 158 10.93 -2.31 -12.15
CA TYR A 158 10.80 -2.60 -13.57
C TYR A 158 10.75 -1.28 -14.32
N SER A 159 11.84 -0.93 -14.99
CA SER A 159 11.96 0.32 -15.75
C SER A 159 12.57 0.09 -17.12
N LEU A 160 12.14 0.88 -18.10
CA LEU A 160 12.82 1.02 -19.38
C LEU A 160 13.79 2.20 -19.28
N PHE A 161 15.05 1.92 -18.98
CA PHE A 161 16.10 2.93 -19.05
C PHE A 161 16.67 2.98 -20.47
N PRO A 162 16.83 4.19 -21.05
CA PRO A 162 17.55 4.34 -22.32
C PRO A 162 19.07 4.15 -22.17
N ASP A 163 19.62 4.26 -20.95
CA ASP A 163 21.06 4.26 -20.66
C ASP A 163 21.44 3.26 -19.55
N ASP A 164 22.75 2.98 -19.39
CA ASP A 164 23.33 2.17 -18.31
C ASP A 164 23.14 2.85 -16.93
N PHE A 165 21.98 2.64 -16.31
CA PHE A 165 21.69 3.13 -14.97
C PHE A 165 22.43 2.29 -13.90
N VAL A 166 23.35 2.94 -13.17
CA VAL A 166 24.05 2.34 -12.03
C VAL A 166 23.58 3.02 -10.74
N TYR A 167 22.92 2.25 -9.88
CA TYR A 167 22.57 2.71 -8.53
C TYR A 167 23.71 2.40 -7.56
N THR A 168 24.23 3.45 -6.91
CA THR A 168 25.11 3.31 -5.75
C THR A 168 24.31 3.67 -4.51
N PRO A 169 24.02 2.71 -3.61
CA PRO A 169 23.19 2.98 -2.46
C PRO A 169 23.91 3.93 -1.49
N SER A 170 23.16 4.90 -0.96
CA SER A 170 23.69 5.84 0.04
C SER A 170 23.93 5.17 1.41
N ARG A 171 23.33 4.00 1.63
CA ARG A 171 23.39 3.21 2.87
C ARG A 171 23.50 1.72 2.56
N PRO A 172 24.01 0.89 3.48
CA PRO A 172 24.04 -0.56 3.28
C PRO A 172 22.62 -1.13 3.20
N PHE A 173 22.40 -2.08 2.30
CA PHE A 173 21.20 -2.92 2.36
C PHE A 173 21.21 -3.71 3.67
N ARG A 174 20.02 -3.89 4.24
CA ARG A 174 19.85 -4.81 5.37
C ARG A 174 20.27 -6.21 4.93
N ALA A 175 21.40 -6.68 5.45
CA ALA A 175 21.83 -8.06 5.31
C ALA A 175 21.22 -8.86 6.47
N ASP A 176 20.55 -9.97 6.14
CA ASP A 176 20.06 -10.95 7.12
C ASP A 176 21.22 -11.72 7.78
#